data_AF-A0A2V2RZ68-F1
#
_entry.id   AF-A0A2V2RZ68-F1
#
_cell.length_a   1.000
_cell.length_b   1.000
_cell.length_c   1.000
_cell.angle_alpha   90.00
_cell.angle_beta   90.00
_cell.angle_gamma   90.00
#
_symmetry.space_group_name_H-M   'P 1'
#
loop_
_entity.id
_entity.type
_entity.pdbx_description
1 polymer ?
#
loop_
_entity_poly.entity_id
_entity_poly.type
_entity_poly.pdbx_seq_one_letter_code
_entity_poly.pdbx_strand_id
1 'polypeptide(L)'
;MPKIRRRNLPPALYAHLLDRVQQRNISSQQLRLLLRWMDCEPEVPAGRWFKRFPELIVCGEGELIKTFLLANQAPTGDEVS
;
A
#
# COMPACT_ATOMS: atom_id res chain seq x y z
N MET A 1 3.32 -12.32 -12.00
CA MET A 1 3.03 -12.03 -10.57
C MET A 1 1.66 -11.32 -10.48
N PRO A 2 0.92 -11.32 -9.34
CA PRO A 2 -0.36 -10.62 -9.26
C PRO A 2 -0.22 -9.11 -9.46
N LYS A 3 -1.30 -8.46 -9.93
CA LYS A 3 -1.44 -6.99 -9.96
C LYS A 3 -2.21 -6.52 -8.73
N ILE A 4 -2.01 -5.26 -8.34
CA ILE A 4 -2.71 -4.69 -7.19
C ILE A 4 -4.22 -4.56 -7.47
N ARG A 5 -5.03 -5.10 -6.57
CA ARG A 5 -6.48 -5.01 -6.63
C ARG A 5 -6.96 -3.62 -6.22
N ARG A 6 -7.64 -2.93 -7.13
CA ARG A 6 -8.19 -1.58 -6.91
C ARG A 6 -9.67 -1.53 -6.54
N ARG A 7 -10.43 -2.55 -6.95
CA ARG A 7 -11.90 -2.59 -6.80
C ARG A 7 -12.31 -3.83 -6.03
N ASN A 8 -13.49 -3.80 -5.44
CA ASN A 8 -14.05 -4.94 -4.70
C ASN A 8 -13.10 -5.43 -3.59
N LEU A 9 -12.51 -4.47 -2.86
CA LEU A 9 -11.76 -4.78 -1.65
C LEU A 9 -12.72 -5.33 -0.59
N PRO A 10 -12.30 -6.32 0.23
CA PRO A 10 -13.09 -6.72 1.39
C PRO A 10 -13.45 -5.49 2.25
N PRO A 11 -14.74 -5.30 2.64
CA PRO A 11 -15.16 -4.08 3.32
C PRO A 11 -14.37 -3.75 4.59
N ALA A 12 -14.05 -4.76 5.40
CA ALA A 12 -13.24 -4.61 6.60
C ALA A 12 -11.80 -4.15 6.28
N LEU A 13 -11.22 -4.62 5.17
CA LEU A 13 -9.91 -4.17 4.72
C LEU A 13 -9.97 -2.72 4.25
N TYR A 14 -11.01 -2.33 3.49
CA TYR A 14 -11.18 -0.96 3.05
C TYR A 14 -11.30 0.01 4.24
N ALA A 15 -12.14 -0.31 5.22
CA ALA A 15 -12.28 0.47 6.46
C ALA A 15 -10.93 0.58 7.21
N HIS A 16 -10.21 -0.52 7.35
CA HIS A 16 -8.87 -0.51 7.96
C HIS A 16 -7.91 0.44 7.23
N LEU A 17 -7.87 0.42 5.89
CA LEU A 17 -6.98 1.30 5.13
C LEU A 17 -7.34 2.78 5.32
N LEU A 18 -8.63 3.13 5.39
CA LEU A 18 -9.08 4.49 5.68
C LEU A 18 -8.64 4.94 7.08
N ASP A 19 -8.82 4.09 8.10
CA ASP A 19 -8.38 4.39 9.46
C ASP A 19 -6.88 4.63 9.53
N ARG A 20 -6.08 3.86 8.80
CA ARG A 20 -4.61 4.01 8.80
C ARG A 20 -4.15 5.29 8.11
N VAL A 21 -4.85 5.74 7.07
CA VAL A 21 -4.61 7.04 6.42
C VAL A 21 -4.87 8.19 7.41
N GLN A 22 -5.99 8.12 8.13
CA GLN A 22 -6.38 9.11 9.14
C GLN A 22 -5.40 9.13 10.32
N GLN A 23 -5.16 7.99 10.96
CA GLN A 23 -4.30 7.87 12.15
C GLN A 23 -2.85 8.32 11.91
N ARG A 24 -2.35 8.19 10.68
CA ARG A 24 -0.96 8.56 10.32
C ARG A 24 -0.84 9.94 9.69
N ASN A 25 -1.94 10.68 9.54
CA ASN A 25 -1.97 11.96 8.84
C ASN A 25 -1.29 11.89 7.46
N ILE A 26 -1.58 10.83 6.68
CA ILE A 26 -0.94 10.64 5.37
C ILE A 26 -1.34 11.79 4.46
N SER A 27 -0.35 12.52 3.95
CA SER A 27 -0.59 13.70 3.12
C SER A 27 -1.22 13.33 1.78
N SER A 28 -2.02 14.24 1.23
CA SER A 28 -2.62 14.05 -0.11
C SER A 28 -1.56 13.87 -1.21
N GLN A 29 -0.35 14.39 -1.00
CA GLN A 29 0.78 14.19 -1.91
C GLN A 29 1.26 12.73 -1.93
N GLN A 30 1.36 12.07 -0.77
CA GLN A 30 1.69 10.64 -0.72
C GLN A 30 0.59 9.80 -1.37
N LEU A 31 -0.69 10.13 -1.13
CA LEU A 31 -1.81 9.43 -1.77
C LEU A 31 -1.78 9.56 -3.30
N ARG A 32 -1.43 10.74 -3.84
CA ARG A 32 -1.22 10.94 -5.28
C ARG A 32 -0.07 10.11 -5.85
N LEU A 33 1.03 9.94 -5.10
CA LEU A 33 2.13 9.08 -5.51
C LEU A 33 1.72 7.61 -5.55
N LEU A 34 0.99 7.15 -4.53
CA LEU A 34 0.41 5.81 -4.49
C LEU A 34 -0.50 5.55 -5.69
N LEU A 35 -1.45 6.46 -5.96
CA LEU A 35 -2.37 6.35 -7.09
C LEU A 35 -1.61 6.22 -8.42
N ARG A 36 -0.62 7.11 -8.68
CA ARG A 36 0.21 7.06 -9.89
C ARG A 36 0.97 5.75 -10.04
N TRP A 37 1.51 5.22 -8.94
CA TRP A 37 2.18 3.92 -8.99
C TRP A 37 1.20 2.79 -9.31
N MET A 38 0.02 2.76 -8.69
CA MET A 38 -1.00 1.76 -9.04
C MET A 38 -1.44 1.89 -10.49
N ASP A 39 -1.48 3.11 -11.05
CA ASP A 39 -1.78 3.42 -12.46
C ASP A 39 -0.80 2.82 -13.46
N CYS A 40 0.42 2.51 -13.04
CA CYS A 40 1.36 1.72 -13.83
C CYS A 40 1.08 0.22 -13.82
N GLU A 41 0.03 -0.24 -13.11
CA GLU A 41 -0.35 -1.65 -12.96
C GLU A 41 0.81 -2.58 -12.56
N PRO A 42 1.51 -2.28 -11.44
CA PRO A 42 2.71 -3.00 -11.05
C PRO A 42 2.38 -4.46 -10.72
N GLU A 43 3.30 -5.34 -11.11
CA GLU A 43 3.33 -6.71 -10.61
C GLU A 43 3.94 -6.75 -9.21
N VAL A 44 3.34 -7.53 -8.32
CA VAL A 44 3.77 -7.68 -6.92
C VAL A 44 3.89 -9.15 -6.53
N PRO A 45 4.74 -9.52 -5.55
CA PRO A 45 4.85 -10.89 -5.06
C PRO A 45 3.51 -11.47 -4.57
N ALA A 46 3.36 -12.80 -4.69
CA ALA A 46 2.22 -13.50 -4.10
C ALA A 46 2.25 -13.50 -2.56
N GLY A 47 3.45 -13.39 -1.97
CA GLY A 47 3.66 -13.28 -0.53
C GLY A 47 3.59 -11.84 -0.02
N ARG A 48 4.18 -11.59 1.15
CA ARG A 48 4.28 -10.23 1.72
C ARG A 48 5.24 -9.38 0.90
N TRP A 49 4.84 -8.13 0.68
CA TRP A 49 5.65 -7.15 -0.04
C TRP A 49 5.45 -5.76 0.54
N PHE A 50 6.37 -4.86 0.23
CA PHE A 50 6.22 -3.45 0.56
C PHE A 50 6.80 -2.53 -0.51
N LYS A 51 6.30 -1.30 -0.56
CA LYS A 51 6.82 -0.22 -1.39
C LYS A 51 7.09 1.01 -0.55
N ARG A 52 8.26 1.62 -0.75
CA ARG A 52 8.61 2.90 -0.14
C ARG A 52 8.20 4.07 -1.03
N PHE A 53 7.60 5.06 -0.40
CA PHE A 53 7.43 6.43 -0.86
C PHE A 53 8.17 7.35 0.13
N PRO A 54 8.40 8.64 -0.18
CA PRO A 54 9.20 9.52 0.67
C PRO A 54 8.77 9.57 2.14
N GLU A 55 7.47 9.52 2.43
CA GLU A 55 6.93 9.62 3.81
C GLU A 55 6.06 8.43 4.21
N LEU A 56 5.86 7.48 3.31
CA LEU A 56 4.87 6.42 3.42
C LEU A 56 5.47 5.09 2.96
N ILE A 57 5.24 4.02 3.71
CA ILE A 57 5.48 2.66 3.24
C ILE A 57 4.14 1.97 3.07
N VAL A 58 3.89 1.46 1.88
CA VAL A 58 2.70 0.66 1.56
C VAL A 58 3.07 -0.80 1.72
N CYS A 59 2.35 -1.53 2.55
CA CYS A 59 2.58 -2.96 2.77
C CYS A 59 1.41 -3.76 2.21
N GLY A 60 1.71 -4.83 1.49
CA GLY A 60 0.71 -5.71 0.89
C GLY A 60 1.05 -7.19 1.03
N GLU A 61 0.09 -8.02 0.62
CA GLU A 61 0.23 -9.46 0.53
C GLU A 61 -0.62 -9.94 -0.66
N GLY A 62 0.01 -10.64 -1.60
CA GLY A 62 -0.61 -10.95 -2.88
C GLY A 62 -1.08 -9.69 -3.60
N GLU A 63 -2.31 -9.68 -4.10
CA GLU A 63 -2.89 -8.52 -4.80
C GLU A 63 -3.37 -7.38 -3.87
N LEU A 64 -3.33 -7.56 -2.54
CA LEU A 64 -3.98 -6.64 -1.60
C LEU A 64 -2.96 -5.73 -0.92
N ILE A 65 -3.23 -4.43 -0.91
CA ILE A 65 -2.63 -3.51 0.08
C ILE A 65 -3.27 -3.83 1.43
N LYS A 66 -2.43 -4.08 2.45
CA LYS A 66 -2.85 -4.51 3.78
C LYS A 66 -2.76 -3.42 4.82
N THR A 67 -1.76 -2.54 4.74
CA THR A 67 -1.61 -1.44 5.68
C THR A 67 -0.67 -0.34 5.15
N PHE A 68 -0.63 0.76 5.88
CA PHE A 68 0.29 1.88 5.67
C PHE A 68 1.17 2.04 6.91
N LEU A 69 2.45 2.29 6.70
CA LEU A 69 3.42 2.62 7.74
C LEU A 69 4.04 4.00 7.48
N LEU A 70 4.51 4.65 8.54
CA LEU A 70 5.38 5.81 8.41
C LEU A 70 6.78 5.37 7.96
N ALA A 71 7.52 6.28 7.30
CA ALA A 71 8.87 5.99 6.78
C ALA A 71 9.88 5.48 7.84
N ASN A 72 9.65 5.78 9.12
CA ASN A 72 10.48 5.34 10.24
C ASN A 72 10.13 3.96 10.81
N GLN A 73 9.07 3.30 10.32
CA GLN A 73 8.69 1.96 10.78
C GLN A 73 9.30 0.88 9.89
N ALA A 74 9.59 -0.29 10.46
CA ALA A 74 10.14 -1.42 9.71
C ALA A 74 9.01 -2.20 8.98
N PRO A 75 9.07 -2.34 7.64
CA PRO A 75 8.17 -3.22 6.90
C PRO A 75 8.64 -4.67 6.95
N THR A 76 7.79 -5.58 6.46
CA THR A 76 8.12 -7.00 6.27
C THR A 76 7.74 -7.44 4.87
N GLY A 77 8.53 -8.34 4.28
CA GLY A 77 8.30 -8.88 2.93
C GLY A 77 9.33 -8.36 1.93
N ASP A 78 9.09 -8.61 0.65
CA ASP A 78 9.98 -8.20 -0.44
C ASP A 78 9.69 -6.75 -0.87
N GLU A 79 10.75 -5.97 -1.12
CA GLU A 79 10.60 -4.61 -1.63
C GLU A 79 10.23 -4.62 -3.12
N VAL A 80 9.24 -3.83 -3.51
CA VAL A 80 8.80 -3.68 -4.90
C VAL A 80 9.06 -2.27 -5.44
N SER A 81 9.44 -2.22 -6.72
CA SER A 81 9.86 -1.01 -7.43
C SER A 81 8.75 -0.05 -7.80
#